data_AF-A0A811K866-F1
#
_entry.id   AF-A0A811K866-F1
#
_cell.length_a   1.000
_cell.length_b   1.000
_cell.length_c   1.000
_cell.angle_alpha   90.00
_cell.angle_beta   90.00
_cell.angle_gamma   90.00
#
_symmetry.space_group_name_H-M   'P 1'
#
loop_
_entity.id
_entity.type
_entity.pdbx_description
1 polymer ?
#
loop_
_entity_poly.entity_id
_entity_poly.type
_entity_poly.pdbx_seq_one_letter_code
_entity_poly.pdbx_strand_id
1 'polypeptide(L)'
;MSFDPNYSCHGAFFNLSMGYYISCRAHYHCYGSREPPNWCLRRSSYNWTQWGCHCDLKIGSCLVERFEGKTEKLEWSYCVPNEEFYCAGEVPR
;
A
#
# COMPACT_ATOMS: atom_id res chain seq x y z
N MET A 1 -13.60 12.43 9.23
CA MET A 1 -12.74 11.95 8.13
C MET A 1 -12.01 13.16 7.56
N SER A 2 -10.68 13.11 7.48
CA SER A 2 -9.89 14.17 6.83
C SER A 2 -10.20 14.20 5.33
N PHE A 3 -10.34 15.38 4.72
CA PHE A 3 -10.53 15.54 3.26
C PHE A 3 -9.21 15.60 2.49
N ASP A 4 -8.08 15.60 3.19
CA ASP A 4 -6.75 15.66 2.58
C ASP A 4 -6.42 14.33 1.87
N PRO A 5 -6.19 14.31 0.54
CA PRO A 5 -5.92 13.09 -0.22
C PRO A 5 -4.62 12.39 0.18
N ASN A 6 -3.73 13.05 0.94
CA ASN A 6 -2.53 12.42 1.47
C ASN A 6 -2.83 11.43 2.60
N TYR A 7 -4.06 11.41 3.14
CA TYR A 7 -4.44 10.52 4.23
C TYR A 7 -5.43 9.44 3.80
N SER A 8 -5.20 8.18 4.17
CA SER A 8 -6.20 7.11 4.00
C SER A 8 -7.42 7.30 4.92
N CYS A 9 -8.44 6.46 4.77
CA CYS A 9 -9.57 6.34 5.71
C CYS A 9 -9.11 6.05 7.13
N HIS A 10 -8.01 5.31 7.32
CA HIS A 10 -7.44 5.00 8.62
C HIS A 10 -6.45 6.07 9.13
N GLY A 11 -6.24 7.16 8.37
CA GLY A 11 -5.32 8.23 8.74
C GLY A 11 -3.85 7.92 8.43
N ALA A 12 -3.58 6.89 7.61
CA ALA A 12 -2.23 6.63 7.11
C ALA A 12 -1.77 7.79 6.22
N PHE A 13 -0.48 8.15 6.24
CA PHE A 13 0.08 9.18 5.35
C PHE A 13 0.64 8.57 4.05
N PHE A 14 0.49 9.27 2.93
CA PHE A 14 0.95 8.78 1.62
C PHE A 14 2.48 8.69 1.56
N ASN A 15 3.00 7.53 1.18
CA ASN A 15 4.41 7.34 0.89
C ASN A 15 4.58 6.84 -0.55
N LEU A 16 5.45 7.53 -1.29
CA LEU A 16 5.70 7.26 -2.70
C LEU A 16 6.25 5.84 -2.90
N SER A 17 5.70 5.13 -3.87
CA SER A 17 6.11 3.77 -4.22
C SER A 17 5.99 3.52 -5.72
N MET A 18 6.16 2.27 -6.12
CA MET A 18 5.95 1.79 -7.49
C MET A 18 4.49 1.44 -7.79
N GLY A 19 3.58 1.62 -6.84
CA GLY A 19 2.15 1.41 -7.04
C GLY A 19 1.50 2.56 -7.81
N TYR A 20 0.32 2.30 -8.37
CA TYR A 20 -0.45 3.29 -9.12
C TYR A 20 -1.95 3.18 -8.85
N TYR A 21 -2.68 4.22 -9.24
CA TYR A 21 -4.12 4.30 -9.01
C TYR A 21 -4.86 3.15 -9.71
N ILE A 22 -5.55 2.32 -8.92
CA ILE A 22 -6.41 1.23 -9.38
C ILE A 22 -7.80 1.48 -8.83
N SER A 23 -8.71 1.94 -9.67
CA SER A 23 -10.06 2.33 -9.24
C SER A 23 -10.78 1.20 -8.52
N CYS A 24 -11.38 1.51 -7.39
CA CYS A 24 -12.15 0.54 -6.62
C CYS A 24 -13.45 1.17 -6.08
N ARG A 25 -14.46 0.32 -5.84
CA ARG A 25 -15.71 0.70 -5.18
C ARG A 25 -16.05 -0.22 -4.00
N ALA A 26 -15.31 -1.31 -3.88
CA ALA A 26 -15.47 -2.33 -2.85
C ALA A 26 -14.16 -3.11 -2.72
N HIS A 27 -13.96 -3.73 -1.56
CA HIS A 27 -12.73 -4.46 -1.22
C HIS A 27 -12.38 -5.56 -2.24
N TYR A 28 -13.39 -6.26 -2.81
CA TYR A 28 -13.17 -7.35 -3.75
C TYR A 28 -12.52 -6.94 -5.08
N HIS A 29 -12.56 -5.64 -5.45
CA HIS A 29 -11.80 -5.15 -6.61
C HIS A 29 -10.29 -5.24 -6.42
N CYS A 30 -9.82 -5.32 -5.16
CA CYS A 30 -8.39 -5.32 -4.82
C CYS A 30 -7.84 -6.73 -4.54
N TYR A 31 -8.65 -7.80 -4.66
CA TYR A 31 -8.21 -9.18 -4.41
C TYR A 31 -7.10 -9.65 -5.37
N GLY A 32 -7.08 -9.09 -6.59
CA GLY A 32 -6.02 -9.33 -7.57
C GLY A 32 -4.83 -8.38 -7.45
N SER A 33 -4.75 -7.57 -6.41
CA SER A 33 -3.68 -6.57 -6.23
C SER A 33 -2.72 -6.99 -5.13
N ARG A 34 -1.46 -6.54 -5.25
CA ARG A 34 -0.37 -6.74 -4.30
C ARG A 34 0.25 -5.41 -3.91
N GLU A 35 0.99 -5.44 -2.82
CA GLU A 35 1.81 -4.31 -2.40
C GLU A 35 2.79 -3.88 -3.51
N PRO A 36 3.22 -2.61 -3.53
CA PRO A 36 4.13 -2.16 -4.56
C PRO A 36 5.49 -2.89 -4.44
N PRO A 37 6.17 -3.21 -5.57
CA PRO A 37 7.41 -4.00 -5.58
C PRO A 37 8.51 -3.58 -4.60
N ASN A 38 8.67 -2.27 -4.38
CA ASN A 38 9.65 -1.71 -3.46
C ASN A 38 9.25 -1.81 -1.97
N TRP A 39 8.06 -2.32 -1.67
CA TRP A 39 7.57 -2.60 -0.32
C TRP A 39 7.55 -4.10 0.01
N CYS A 40 7.66 -5.00 -0.97
CA CYS A 40 7.67 -6.45 -0.74
C CYS A 40 8.72 -6.87 0.29
N LEU A 41 9.96 -6.34 0.17
CA LEU A 41 11.04 -6.71 1.07
C LEU A 41 10.81 -6.12 2.46
N ARG A 42 10.54 -7.00 3.42
CA ARG A 42 10.37 -6.63 4.83
C ARG A 42 11.67 -6.06 5.38
N ARG A 43 11.73 -4.74 5.46
CA ARG A 43 12.77 -4.02 6.20
C ARG A 43 12.47 -4.08 7.70
N SER A 44 13.51 -4.20 8.52
CA SER A 44 13.38 -4.41 9.98
C SER A 44 12.58 -3.34 10.71
N SER A 45 12.43 -2.14 10.15
CA SER A 45 11.64 -1.05 10.73
C SER A 45 10.16 -1.08 10.35
N TYR A 46 9.77 -1.82 9.31
CA TYR A 46 8.40 -1.81 8.82
C TYR A 46 7.62 -3.05 9.26
N ASN A 47 6.39 -2.84 9.70
CA ASN A 47 5.44 -3.90 10.01
C ASN A 47 4.19 -3.74 9.16
N TRP A 48 3.81 -4.80 8.44
CA TRP A 48 2.54 -4.83 7.73
C TRP A 48 1.38 -4.72 8.71
N THR A 49 0.34 -3.99 8.29
CA THR A 49 -0.95 -4.08 8.97
C THR A 49 -1.54 -5.49 8.73
N GLN A 50 -2.63 -5.82 9.41
CA GLN A 50 -3.38 -7.05 9.13
C GLN A 50 -4.12 -7.02 7.78
N TRP A 51 -4.04 -5.90 7.06
CA TRP A 51 -4.79 -5.63 5.85
C TRP A 51 -3.82 -5.71 4.67
N GLY A 52 -4.11 -6.61 3.72
CA GLY A 52 -3.49 -6.56 2.41
C GLY A 52 -3.99 -5.35 1.61
N CYS A 53 -3.81 -5.41 0.30
CA CYS A 53 -4.43 -4.45 -0.61
C CYS A 53 -5.94 -4.40 -0.39
N HIS A 54 -6.45 -3.21 -0.09
CA HIS A 54 -7.86 -2.99 0.18
C HIS A 54 -8.35 -1.71 -0.50
N CYS A 55 -9.67 -1.65 -0.70
CA CYS A 55 -10.28 -0.50 -1.31
C CYS A 55 -10.47 0.58 -0.26
N ASP A 56 -9.78 1.70 -0.43
CA ASP A 56 -10.04 2.89 0.35
C ASP A 56 -11.12 3.71 -0.35
N LEU A 57 -12.31 3.80 0.26
CA LEU A 57 -13.46 4.48 -0.35
C LEU A 57 -13.31 6.01 -0.41
N LYS A 58 -12.41 6.59 0.38
CA LYS A 58 -12.12 8.03 0.32
C LYS A 58 -11.25 8.34 -0.89
N ILE A 59 -10.20 7.55 -1.11
CA ILE A 59 -9.28 7.70 -2.26
C ILE A 59 -9.90 7.11 -3.54
N GLY A 60 -10.79 6.12 -3.40
CA GLY A 60 -11.39 5.38 -4.51
C GLY A 60 -10.39 4.45 -5.21
N SER A 61 -9.32 4.03 -4.52
CA SER A 61 -8.28 3.17 -5.08
C SER A 61 -7.90 2.02 -4.14
N CYS A 62 -7.37 0.95 -4.73
CA CYS A 62 -6.66 -0.08 -3.99
C CYS A 62 -5.35 0.49 -3.40
N LEU A 63 -5.21 0.38 -2.08
CA LEU A 63 -4.01 0.78 -1.35
C LEU A 63 -3.63 -0.29 -0.33
N VAL A 64 -2.38 -0.22 0.14
CA VAL A 64 -1.86 -1.06 1.22
C VAL A 64 -1.24 -0.18 2.30
N GLU A 65 -1.37 -0.61 3.54
CA GLU A 65 -0.91 0.13 4.71
C GLU A 65 0.16 -0.64 5.48
N ARG A 66 1.17 0.07 5.97
CA ARG A 66 2.22 -0.46 6.84
C ARG A 66 2.58 0.54 7.93
N PHE A 67 3.10 0.03 9.04
CA PHE A 67 3.60 0.84 10.13
C PHE A 67 5.12 1.01 10.00
N GLU A 68 5.63 2.23 10.06
CA GLU A 68 7.07 2.53 10.14
C GLU A 68 7.48 2.76 11.59
N GLY A 69 8.17 1.77 12.16
CA GLY A 69 8.50 1.68 13.57
C GLY A 69 9.45 2.76 14.07
N LYS A 70 10.29 3.39 13.23
CA LYS A 70 11.16 4.49 13.69
C LYS A 70 10.41 5.80 13.92
N THR A 71 9.34 6.03 13.16
CA THR A 71 8.57 7.28 13.22
C THR A 71 7.23 7.11 13.90
N GLU A 72 6.86 5.87 14.21
CA GLU A 72 5.55 5.48 14.75
C GLU A 72 4.38 5.95 13.86
N LYS A 73 4.62 6.00 12.54
CA LYS A 73 3.63 6.47 11.56
C LYS A 73 3.03 5.32 10.78
N LEU A 74 1.74 5.42 10.55
CA LEU A 74 1.04 4.61 9.57
C LEU A 74 1.24 5.23 8.19
N GLU A 75 1.75 4.44 7.25
CA GLU A 75 1.98 4.83 5.86
C GLU A 75 1.06 4.05 4.94
N TRP A 76 0.62 4.66 3.85
CA TRP A 76 -0.06 3.96 2.76
C TRP A 76 0.60 4.23 1.41
N SER A 77 0.41 3.30 0.49
CA SER A 77 0.71 3.52 -0.91
C SER A 77 -0.22 2.73 -1.80
N TYR A 78 -0.22 3.05 -3.08
CA TYR A 78 -0.98 2.32 -4.08
C TYR A 78 -0.50 0.88 -4.21
N CYS A 79 -1.42 0.01 -4.59
CA CYS A 79 -1.11 -1.36 -4.98
C CYS A 79 -0.69 -1.47 -6.46
N VAL A 80 -0.28 -2.67 -6.86
CA VAL A 80 -0.08 -3.08 -8.26
C VAL A 80 -0.91 -4.34 -8.55
N PRO A 81 -1.29 -4.62 -9.80
CA PRO A 81 -1.86 -5.92 -10.17
C PRO A 81 -0.87 -7.05 -9.85
N ASN A 82 -1.38 -8.22 -9.45
CA ASN A 82 -0.57 -9.37 -9.10
C ASN A 82 0.33 -9.86 -10.25
N GLU A 83 -0.07 -9.62 -11.50
CA GLU A 83 0.71 -9.96 -12.70
C GLU A 83 1.96 -9.09 -12.87
N GLU A 84 1.96 -7.89 -12.27
CA GLU A 84 3.08 -6.94 -12.28
C GLU A 84 3.89 -6.98 -10.98
N PHE A 85 3.49 -7.84 -10.04
CA PHE A 85 4.15 -7.95 -8.74
C PHE A 85 5.47 -8.70 -8.84
N TYR A 86 6.52 -8.09 -8.31
CA TYR A 86 7.82 -8.70 -8.08
C TYR A 86 8.47 -8.01 -6.88
N CYS A 87 9.45 -8.66 -6.25
CA CYS A 87 10.17 -8.06 -5.13
C CYS A 87 11.43 -7.36 -5.65
N ALA A 88 11.39 -6.03 -5.72
CA ALA A 88 12.51 -5.22 -6.20
C ALA A 88 13.68 -5.33 -5.20
N GLY A 89 14.68 -6.15 -5.52
CA GLY A 89 15.87 -6.38 -4.68
C GLY A 89 16.44 -7.79 -4.74
N GLU A 90 15.81 -8.72 -5.46
CA GLU A 90 16.50 -9.92 -5.97
C GLU A 90 17.39 -9.52 -7.16
N VAL A 91 18.48 -8.82 -6.88
CA VAL A 91 19.62 -8.80 -7.80
C VAL A 91 20.41 -10.08 -7.50
N PRO A 92 20.50 -11.05 -8.43
CA PRO A 92 21.46 -12.12 -8.27
C PRO A 92 22.85 -11.48 -8.28
N ARG A 93 23.63 -11.72 -7.23
CA ARG A 93 25.08 -11.50 -7.29
C ARG A 93 25.69 -12.39 -8.37
#